data_AF-A0A520ACI3-F1
#
_entry.id   AF-A0A520ACI3-F1
#
_cell.length_a   1.000
_cell.length_b   1.000
_cell.length_c   1.000
_cell.angle_alpha   90.00
_cell.angle_beta   90.00
_cell.angle_gamma   90.00
#
_symmetry.space_group_name_H-M   'P 1'
#
loop_
_entity.id
_entity.type
_entity.pdbx_description
1 polymer ?
#
loop_
_entity_poly.entity_id
_entity_poly.type
_entity_poly.pdbx_seq_one_letter_code
_entity_poly.pdbx_strand_id
1 'polypeptide(L)' 'MTPPRYNRILLKLSGEVLMGPSGLSIDPTVTARVAQEIADIKAKGY' A
#
# COMPACT_ATOMS: atom_id res chain seq x y z
N MET A 1 22.16 6.07 2.26
CA MET A 1 20.69 5.95 2.33
C MET A 1 20.23 6.54 3.63
N THR A 2 19.26 7.46 3.60
CA THR A 2 18.73 8.06 4.83
C THR A 2 17.77 7.07 5.50
N PRO A 3 17.96 6.74 6.80
CA PRO A 3 17.01 5.89 7.51
C PRO A 3 15.63 6.58 7.54
N PRO A 4 14.52 5.83 7.43
CA PRO A 4 13.20 6.41 7.50
C PRO A 4 12.97 6.94 8.91
N ARG A 5 12.11 7.95 8.97
CA ARG A 5 11.76 8.60 10.23
C ARG A 5 11.01 7.69 11.21
N TYR A 6 10.35 6.64 10.72
CA TYR A 6 9.50 5.75 11.51
C TYR A 6 9.86 4.28 11.25
N ASN A 7 10.11 3.53 12.34
CA ASN A 7 10.42 2.09 12.28
C ASN A 7 9.15 1.21 12.25
N ARG A 8 8.01 1.75 12.70
CA ARG A 8 6.73 1.04 12.70
C ARG A 8 5.59 2.02 12.51
N ILE A 9 4.68 1.68 11.63
CA ILE A 9 3.49 2.47 11.33
C ILE A 9 2.27 1.55 11.28
N LEU A 10 1.10 2.14 11.53
CA LEU A 10 -0.17 1.56 11.15
C LEU A 10 -0.67 2.32 9.91
N LEU A 11 -0.61 1.69 8.74
CA LEU A 11 -1.11 2.29 7.51
C LEU A 11 -2.59 2.00 7.35
N LYS A 12 -3.43 3.02 7.48
CA LYS A 12 -4.88 2.93 7.23
C LYS A 12 -5.16 3.31 5.77
N LEU A 13 -5.92 2.47 5.07
CA LEU A 13 -6.41 2.73 3.72
C LEU A 13 -7.94 2.90 3.72
N SER A 14 -8.48 3.79 2.88
CA SER A 14 -9.93 3.83 2.59
C SER A 14 -10.29 2.67 1.66
N GLY A 15 -11.51 2.12 1.77
CA GLY A 15 -12.00 1.09 0.85
C GLY A 15 -12.02 1.57 -0.61
N GLU A 16 -12.29 2.87 -0.81
CA GLU A 16 -12.30 3.54 -2.11
C GLU A 16 -10.96 3.46 -2.85
N VAL A 17 -9.85 3.43 -2.11
CA VAL A 17 -8.50 3.32 -2.70
C VAL A 17 -8.35 2.01 -3.47
N LEU A 18 -9.06 0.96 -3.05
CA LEU A 18 -9.00 -0.35 -3.68
C LEU A 18 -10.01 -0.51 -4.81
N MET A 19 -10.92 0.45 -5.04
CA MET A 19 -12.08 0.22 -5.91
C MET A 19 -11.82 0.42 -7.42
N GLY A 20 -10.65 0.93 -7.78
CA GLY A 20 -10.31 1.23 -9.17
C GLY A 20 -11.27 2.22 -9.84
N PRO A 21 -11.17 2.41 -11.17
CA PRO A 21 -11.96 3.39 -11.91
C PRO A 21 -13.47 3.08 -11.94
N SER A 22 -13.87 1.83 -11.75
CA SER A 22 -15.26 1.34 -11.84
C SER A 22 -16.06 1.47 -10.53
N GLY A 23 -15.43 1.81 -9.41
CA GLY A 23 -16.10 2.44 -8.27
C GLY A 23 -17.15 1.62 -7.50
N LEU A 24 -17.22 0.30 -7.66
CA LEU A 24 -18.21 -0.54 -6.95
C LEU A 24 -17.66 -1.81 -6.31
N SER A 25 -16.41 -2.20 -6.60
CA SER A 25 -15.82 -3.45 -6.10
C SER A 25 -14.32 -3.31 -5.96
N ILE A 26 -13.69 -4.19 -5.17
CA ILE A 26 -12.22 -4.23 -5.05
C ILE A 26 -11.62 -4.59 -6.42
N ASP A 27 -10.81 -3.68 -6.94
CA ASP A 27 -10.03 -3.85 -8.15
C ASP A 27 -8.76 -4.67 -7.82
N PRO A 28 -8.60 -5.86 -8.40
CA PRO A 28 -7.44 -6.72 -8.14
C PRO A 28 -6.13 -6.09 -8.62
N THR A 29 -6.15 -5.29 -9.68
CA THR A 29 -4.96 -4.59 -10.21
C THR A 29 -4.50 -3.52 -9.25
N VAL A 30 -5.42 -2.70 -8.74
CA VAL A 30 -5.09 -1.67 -7.75
C VAL A 30 -4.61 -2.30 -6.45
N THR A 31 -5.28 -3.36 -6.02
CA THR A 31 -4.90 -4.13 -4.83
C THR A 31 -3.49 -4.72 -4.96
N ALA A 32 -3.16 -5.33 -6.09
CA ALA A 32 -1.83 -5.89 -6.35
C ALA A 32 -0.74 -4.81 -6.32
N ARG A 33 -0.99 -3.64 -6.93
CA ARG A 33 -0.07 -2.51 -6.89
C ARG A 33 0.20 -2.04 -5.47
N VAL A 34 -0.86 -1.81 -4.67
CA VAL A 34 -0.73 -1.36 -3.28
C VAL A 34 0.02 -2.40 -2.44
N ALA A 35 -0.27 -3.68 -2.64
CA ALA A 35 0.44 -4.77 -1.96
C ALA A 35 1.94 -4.76 -2.28
N GLN A 36 2.31 -4.56 -3.56
CA GLN A 36 3.70 -4.49 -3.98
C GLN A 36 4.44 -3.30 -3.35
N GLU A 37 3.81 -2.11 -3.32
CA GLU A 37 4.41 -0.92 -2.70
C GLU A 37 4.70 -1.13 -1.20
N ILE A 38 3.79 -1.80 -0.49
CA ILE A 38 3.97 -2.14 0.92
C ILE A 38 5.10 -3.17 1.10
N ALA A 39 5.14 -4.20 0.24
CA ALA A 39 6.17 -5.22 0.25
C ALA A 39 7.57 -4.62 -0.01
N ASP A 40 7.69 -3.72 -0.97
CA ASP A 40 8.94 -3.05 -1.33
C ASP A 40 9.47 -2.20 -0.17
N ILE A 41 8.59 -1.50 0.54
CA ILE A 41 8.97 -0.74 1.74
C ILE A 41 9.43 -1.69 2.85
N LYS A 42 8.72 -2.81 3.06
CA LYS A 42 9.10 -3.78 4.10
C LYS A 42 10.45 -4.45 3.79
N ALA A 43 10.71 -4.77 2.52
CA ALA A 43 11.94 -5.40 2.08
C ALA A 43 13.18 -4.52 2.24
N LYS A 44 13.01 -3.18 2.26
CA LYS A 44 14.09 -2.23 2.53
C LYS A 44 14.64 -2.29 3.96
N GLY A 45 14.03 -3.09 4.85
CA GLY A 45 14.65 -3.51 6.11
C GLY A 45 14.62 -2.47 7.23
N TYR A 46 13.64 -1.57 7.20
CA TYR A 46 13.39 -0.63 8.29
C TYR A 46 12.31 -1.12 9.27
#